data_AF-A0AA90R6K6-F1
#
_entry.id   AF-A0AA90R6K6-F1
#
_cell.length_a   1.000
_cell.length_b   1.000
_cell.length_c   1.000
_cell.angle_alpha   90.00
_cell.angle_beta   90.00
_cell.angle_gamma   90.00
#
_symmetry.space_group_name_H-M   'P 1'
#
loop_
_entity.id
_entity.type
_entity.pdbx_description
1 polymer ?
#
loop_
_entity_poly.entity_id
_entity_poly.type
_entity_poly.pdbx_seq_one_letter_code
_entity_poly.pdbx_strand_id
1 'polypeptide(L)'
;MNWENLGFVICKPDAVYLHLEQEILSFLQRKGFKILTCKYVTVTPDLCRLLYWNEGNLEWWHELEAEFYNLGESLCVLVQGTPKPPYKSVSELIVKKLKGNFRPEKAKEGTVRNTFGSINGIFNLFHAADCTSATKREAALFFTTEELERLTYQGTPYFLKQKEKHNLDFIEMYFRIKQQCIQISSMNPGVKKRYKKFIDEKHIQSISVSNSMKQIWLYKTLQEEYQMFYKDIRKDKLLMSITDYKHFKRIKFDELFREFVTVSINLTRWETCLFKTSLLLAGKFSKP
;
A
#
# COMPACT_ATOMS: atom_id res chain seq x y z
N MET A 1 8.68 31.40 -7.31
CA MET A 1 8.66 30.48 -6.15
C MET A 1 10.06 29.97 -5.86
N ASN A 2 10.46 29.93 -4.59
CA ASN A 2 11.65 29.17 -4.19
C ASN A 2 11.27 27.70 -3.99
N TRP A 3 11.65 26.84 -4.94
CA TRP A 3 11.31 25.41 -4.93
C TRP A 3 12.04 24.60 -3.85
N GLU A 4 13.16 25.09 -3.31
CA GLU A 4 13.87 24.41 -2.21
C GLU A 4 13.03 24.38 -0.93
N ASN A 5 12.16 25.38 -0.77
CA ASN A 5 11.23 25.48 0.36
C ASN A 5 9.90 24.76 0.10
N LEU A 6 9.77 24.04 -1.02
CA LEU A 6 8.55 23.35 -1.41
C LEU A 6 8.74 21.84 -1.44
N GLY A 7 7.64 21.13 -1.16
CA GLY A 7 7.54 19.69 -1.33
C GLY A 7 6.23 19.34 -2.00
N PHE A 8 6.27 18.37 -2.90
CA PHE A 8 5.09 17.77 -3.49
C PHE A 8 4.88 16.39 -2.88
N VAL A 9 3.68 16.15 -2.37
CA VAL A 9 3.30 14.89 -1.75
C VAL A 9 1.93 14.44 -2.25
N ILE A 10 1.71 13.13 -2.23
CA ILE A 10 0.42 12.53 -2.57
C ILE A 10 0.00 11.65 -1.41
N CYS A 11 -1.17 11.92 -0.82
CA CYS A 11 -1.88 10.89 -0.08
C CYS A 11 -2.47 9.94 -1.12
N LYS A 12 -1.92 8.72 -1.17
CA LYS A 12 -2.25 7.71 -2.17
C LYS A 12 -3.73 7.27 -2.01
N PRO A 13 -4.29 6.53 -2.99
CA PRO A 13 -5.69 6.12 -2.92
C PRO A 13 -6.08 5.39 -1.65
N ASP A 14 -5.19 4.55 -1.09
CA ASP A 14 -5.41 3.86 0.17
C ASP A 14 -5.54 4.83 1.36
N ALA A 15 -4.71 5.88 1.43
CA ALA A 15 -4.86 6.90 2.46
C ALA A 15 -6.20 7.63 2.36
N VAL A 16 -6.66 7.96 1.13
CA VAL A 16 -7.96 8.61 0.91
C VAL A 16 -9.13 7.67 1.21
N TYR A 17 -9.01 6.40 0.82
CA TYR A 17 -10.03 5.38 1.08
C TYR A 17 -10.19 5.08 2.57
N LEU A 18 -9.09 5.15 3.34
CA LEU A 18 -9.10 4.94 4.80
C LEU A 18 -9.36 6.23 5.61
N HIS A 19 -9.58 7.37 4.94
CA HIS A 19 -9.73 8.71 5.54
C HIS A 19 -8.55 9.19 6.38
N LEU A 20 -7.35 8.78 5.99
CA LEU A 20 -6.11 9.14 6.66
C LEU A 20 -5.52 10.44 6.12
N GLU A 21 -5.99 10.96 4.99
CA GLU A 21 -5.44 12.17 4.37
C GLU A 21 -5.52 13.38 5.30
N GLN A 22 -6.60 13.54 6.07
CA GLN A 22 -6.74 14.65 7.02
C GLN A 22 -5.74 14.54 8.18
N GLU A 23 -5.54 13.32 8.69
CA GLU A 23 -4.58 13.05 9.75
C GLU A 23 -3.14 13.22 9.27
N ILE A 24 -2.85 12.83 8.02
CA ILE A 24 -1.55 13.02 7.37
C ILE A 24 -1.26 14.52 7.19
N LEU A 25 -2.22 15.31 6.71
CA LEU A 25 -2.06 16.77 6.61
C LEU A 25 -1.80 17.40 7.98
N SER A 26 -2.57 16.99 8.99
CA SER A 26 -2.38 17.45 10.38
C SER A 26 -1.01 17.05 10.93
N PHE A 27 -0.53 15.85 10.58
CA PHE A 27 0.82 15.40 10.92
C PHE A 27 1.89 16.30 10.29
N LEU A 28 1.76 16.64 9.00
CA LEU A 28 2.69 17.56 8.33
C LEU A 28 2.66 18.95 8.97
N GLN A 29 1.49 19.48 9.30
CA GLN A 29 1.36 20.76 10.01
C GLN A 29 2.06 20.74 11.37
N ARG A 30 1.88 19.68 12.16
CA ARG A 30 2.61 19.50 13.44
C ARG A 30 4.12 19.38 13.27
N LYS A 31 4.60 18.95 12.10
CA LYS A 31 6.03 18.94 11.75
C LYS A 31 6.54 20.29 11.23
N GLY A 32 5.69 21.33 11.20
CA GLY A 32 6.05 22.69 10.82
C GLY A 32 5.89 23.00 9.33
N PHE A 33 5.19 22.15 8.58
CA PHE A 33 4.87 22.45 7.18
C PHE A 33 3.57 23.23 7.05
N LYS A 34 3.56 24.21 6.16
CA LYS A 34 2.35 24.89 5.72
C LYS A 34 1.78 24.15 4.50
N ILE A 35 0.50 23.82 4.52
CA ILE A 35 -0.21 23.32 3.35
C ILE A 35 -0.54 24.53 2.47
N LEU A 36 0.00 24.59 1.24
CA LEU A 36 -0.26 25.69 0.32
C LEU A 36 -1.54 25.47 -0.47
N THR A 37 -1.73 24.25 -0.95
CA THR A 37 -2.92 23.82 -1.69
C THR A 37 -3.00 22.29 -1.69
N CYS A 38 -4.21 21.76 -1.90
CA CYS A 38 -4.40 20.36 -2.21
C CYS A 38 -5.52 20.16 -3.25
N LYS A 39 -5.47 19.02 -3.94
CA LYS A 39 -6.41 18.69 -5.02
C LYS A 39 -6.65 17.19 -5.06
N TYR A 40 -7.92 16.79 -5.02
CA TYR A 40 -8.30 15.41 -5.30
C TYR A 40 -8.15 15.15 -6.80
N VAL A 41 -7.45 14.08 -7.15
CA VAL A 41 -7.20 13.70 -8.54
C VAL A 41 -7.39 12.20 -8.73
N THR A 42 -7.89 11.80 -9.88
CA THR A 42 -7.78 10.42 -10.37
C THR A 42 -6.49 10.31 -11.17
N VAL A 43 -5.54 9.53 -10.67
CA VAL A 43 -4.26 9.33 -11.36
C VAL A 43 -4.47 8.26 -12.44
N THR A 44 -4.53 8.67 -13.70
CA THR A 44 -4.68 7.76 -14.83
C THR A 44 -3.42 6.92 -15.03
N PRO A 45 -3.49 5.80 -15.78
CA PRO A 45 -2.29 5.00 -16.09
C PRO A 45 -1.17 5.80 -16.78
N ASP A 46 -1.51 6.77 -17.62
CA ASP A 46 -0.52 7.65 -18.26
C ASP A 46 0.12 8.61 -17.26
N LEU A 47 -0.68 9.22 -16.38
CA LEU A 47 -0.17 10.07 -15.29
C LEU A 47 0.69 9.27 -14.31
N CYS A 48 0.32 8.03 -14.00
CA CYS A 48 1.11 7.14 -13.16
C CYS A 48 2.48 6.86 -13.80
N ARG A 49 2.52 6.59 -15.12
CA ARG A 49 3.77 6.42 -15.86
C ARG A 49 4.65 7.67 -15.82
N LEU A 50 4.07 8.86 -15.96
CA LEU A 50 4.81 10.12 -15.86
C LEU A 50 5.31 10.40 -14.44
N LEU A 51 4.51 10.09 -13.42
CA LEU A 51 4.86 10.25 -12.01
C LEU A 51 6.08 9.38 -11.63
N TYR A 52 6.08 8.12 -12.08
CA TYR A 52 7.16 7.17 -11.80
C TYR A 52 8.19 7.05 -12.92
N TRP A 53 8.23 8.02 -13.84
CA TRP A 53 9.19 8.06 -14.94
C TRP A 53 10.62 8.15 -14.39
N ASN A 54 11.27 6.99 -14.32
CA ASN A 54 12.70 6.79 -14.05
C ASN A 54 13.17 5.61 -14.90
N GLU A 55 14.25 5.82 -15.64
CA GLU A 55 14.92 4.77 -16.41
C GLU A 55 15.50 3.72 -15.43
N GLY A 56 15.02 2.48 -15.51
CA GLY A 56 15.58 1.34 -14.74
C GLY A 56 14.65 0.69 -13.71
N ASN A 57 13.41 1.15 -13.57
CA ASN A 57 12.43 0.47 -12.74
C ASN A 57 11.88 -0.80 -13.41
N LEU A 58 11.54 -1.79 -12.60
CA LEU A 58 10.94 -3.04 -13.05
C LEU A 58 9.51 -2.77 -13.55
N GLU A 59 9.24 -2.99 -14.85
CA GLU A 59 7.93 -2.78 -15.51
C GLU A 59 6.75 -3.34 -14.69
N TRP A 60 6.90 -4.53 -14.10
CA TRP A 60 5.86 -5.15 -13.27
C TRP A 60 5.48 -4.33 -12.02
N TRP A 61 6.38 -3.52 -11.44
CA TRP A 61 6.03 -2.65 -10.31
C TRP A 61 5.14 -1.49 -10.76
N HIS A 62 5.43 -0.91 -11.92
CA HIS A 62 4.64 0.18 -12.48
C HIS A 62 3.22 -0.26 -12.83
N GLU A 63 3.06 -1.48 -13.34
CA GLU A 63 1.74 -2.05 -13.57
C GLU A 63 0.93 -2.17 -12.29
N LEU A 64 1.56 -2.63 -11.19
CA LEU A 64 0.90 -2.71 -9.88
C LEU A 64 0.56 -1.32 -9.33
N GLU A 65 1.44 -0.33 -9.48
CA GLU A 65 1.14 1.06 -9.09
C GLU A 65 -0.01 1.62 -9.93
N ALA A 66 -0.01 1.44 -11.25
CA ALA A 66 -1.08 1.91 -12.12
C ALA A 66 -2.44 1.27 -11.80
N GLU A 67 -2.48 -0.05 -11.56
CA GLU A 67 -3.67 -0.75 -11.11
C GLU A 67 -4.18 -0.20 -9.77
N PHE A 68 -3.26 0.05 -8.83
CA PHE A 68 -3.55 0.59 -7.52
C PHE A 68 -4.06 2.04 -7.56
N TYR A 69 -3.43 2.91 -8.34
CA TYR A 69 -3.89 4.30 -8.55
C TYR A 69 -5.27 4.37 -9.19
N ASN A 70 -5.65 3.36 -9.98
CA ASN A 70 -6.98 3.25 -10.59
C ASN A 70 -8.09 2.75 -9.62
N LEU A 71 -7.77 2.46 -8.36
CA LEU A 71 -8.78 2.07 -7.36
C LEU A 71 -9.60 3.26 -6.84
N GLY A 72 -9.03 4.47 -6.83
CA GLY A 72 -9.70 5.63 -6.26
C GLY A 72 -8.92 6.94 -6.41
N GLU A 73 -9.51 8.00 -5.86
CA GLU A 73 -8.88 9.33 -5.85
C GLU A 73 -7.65 9.37 -4.95
N SER A 74 -6.66 10.16 -5.34
CA SER A 74 -5.54 10.56 -4.50
C SER A 74 -5.69 12.03 -4.11
N LEU A 75 -5.04 12.45 -3.02
CA LEU A 75 -4.92 13.87 -2.66
C LEU A 75 -3.51 14.36 -2.95
N CYS A 76 -3.34 15.14 -4.01
CA CYS A 76 -2.10 15.85 -4.32
C CYS A 76 -1.99 17.08 -3.43
N VAL A 77 -0.82 17.33 -2.87
CA VAL A 77 -0.59 18.40 -1.90
C VAL A 77 0.74 19.08 -2.20
N LEU A 78 0.71 20.41 -2.26
CA LEU A 78 1.92 21.22 -2.25
C LEU A 78 2.11 21.80 -0.86
N VAL A 79 3.26 21.51 -0.25
CA VAL A 79 3.61 21.99 1.08
C VAL A 79 4.80 22.94 1.01
N GLN A 80 4.83 23.88 1.95
CA GLN A 80 5.94 24.78 2.18
C GLN A 80 6.55 24.53 3.55
N GLY A 81 7.86 24.66 3.65
CA GLY A 81 8.57 24.62 4.92
C GLY A 81 9.97 25.21 4.79
N THR A 82 10.70 25.16 5.89
CA THR A 82 12.10 25.57 5.92
C THR A 82 12.96 24.33 6.17
N PRO A 83 13.74 23.87 5.17
CA PRO A 83 14.63 22.73 5.40
C PRO A 83 15.68 23.10 6.44
N LYS A 84 16.09 22.13 7.26
CA LYS A 84 17.17 22.28 8.25
C LYS A 84 18.32 21.36 7.87
N PRO A 85 19.60 21.75 8.11
CA PRO A 85 20.72 20.84 7.95
C PRO A 85 20.46 19.49 8.66
N PRO A 86 20.78 18.34 8.03
CA PRO A 86 21.55 18.18 6.80
C PRO A 86 20.73 18.24 5.49
N TYR A 87 19.43 18.57 5.54
CA TYR A 87 18.55 18.59 4.36
C TYR A 87 18.67 19.90 3.60
N LYS A 88 18.79 19.82 2.26
CA LYS A 88 18.95 20.98 1.38
C LYS A 88 17.62 21.49 0.80
N SER A 89 16.57 20.68 0.88
CA SER A 89 15.23 21.04 0.40
C SER A 89 14.14 20.43 1.27
N VAL A 90 12.93 20.97 1.19
CA VAL A 90 11.74 20.42 1.83
C VAL A 90 11.42 19.03 1.30
N SER A 91 11.53 18.80 -0.01
CA SER A 91 11.38 17.45 -0.59
C SER A 91 12.34 16.43 0.03
N GLU A 92 13.61 16.80 0.19
CA GLU A 92 14.62 15.91 0.78
C GLU A 92 14.32 15.63 2.26
N LEU A 93 13.91 16.66 3.02
CA LEU A 93 13.49 16.51 4.41
C LEU A 93 12.30 15.54 4.53
N ILE A 94 11.26 15.71 3.70
CA ILE A 94 10.09 14.83 3.72
C ILE A 94 10.52 13.39 3.39
N VAL A 95 11.23 13.17 2.29
CA VAL A 95 11.59 11.81 1.85
C VAL A 95 12.51 11.11 2.84
N LYS A 96 13.56 11.78 3.32
CA LYS A 96 14.56 11.15 4.19
C LYS A 96 14.11 11.01 5.64
N LYS A 97 13.25 11.91 6.14
CA LYS A 97 12.88 11.95 7.57
C LYS A 97 11.44 11.54 7.85
N LEU A 98 10.49 11.80 6.95
CA LEU A 98 9.06 11.73 7.26
C LEU A 98 8.30 10.67 6.45
N LYS A 99 8.68 10.37 5.21
CA LYS A 99 7.97 9.43 4.32
C LYS A 99 7.95 8.01 4.91
N GLY A 100 9.10 7.55 5.40
CA GLY A 100 9.28 6.17 5.86
C GLY A 100 9.58 5.20 4.73
N ASN A 101 10.14 4.04 5.07
CA ASN A 101 10.45 3.00 4.08
C ASN A 101 9.16 2.47 3.42
N PHE A 102 9.21 2.08 2.15
CA PHE A 102 8.05 1.50 1.46
C PHE A 102 7.67 0.13 2.03
N ARG A 103 8.61 -0.55 2.67
CA ARG A 103 8.40 -1.79 3.44
C ARG A 103 7.94 -1.43 4.86
N PRO A 104 6.73 -1.81 5.28
CA PRO A 104 6.18 -1.43 6.58
C PRO A 104 7.09 -1.77 7.77
N GLU A 105 7.73 -2.93 7.76
CA GLU A 105 8.64 -3.39 8.82
C GLU A 105 9.93 -2.56 8.90
N LYS A 106 10.32 -1.89 7.81
CA LYS A 106 11.51 -1.03 7.74
C LYS A 106 11.15 0.45 7.94
N ALA A 107 9.86 0.78 8.05
CA ALA A 107 9.41 2.15 8.27
C ALA A 107 9.67 2.53 9.74
N LYS A 108 10.53 3.54 9.94
CA LYS A 108 10.92 4.00 11.28
C LYS A 108 9.76 4.68 11.99
N GLU A 109 9.73 4.58 13.31
CA GLU A 109 8.79 5.30 14.15
C GLU A 109 8.81 6.81 13.87
N GLY A 110 7.63 7.44 13.90
CA GLY A 110 7.46 8.85 13.62
C GLY A 110 7.53 9.23 12.13
N THR A 111 7.55 8.25 11.23
CA THR A 111 7.33 8.45 9.78
C THR A 111 5.86 8.18 9.43
N VAL A 112 5.34 8.81 8.38
CA VAL A 112 3.96 8.69 7.90
C VAL A 112 3.57 7.22 7.71
N ARG A 113 4.39 6.45 6.99
CA ARG A 113 4.13 5.02 6.71
C ARG A 113 4.07 4.13 7.96
N ASN A 114 4.83 4.46 9.00
CA ASN A 114 4.79 3.75 10.27
C ASN A 114 3.60 4.21 11.12
N THR A 115 3.47 5.53 11.31
CA THR A 115 2.45 6.15 12.17
C THR A 115 1.03 5.80 11.74
N PHE A 116 0.75 5.77 10.43
CA PHE A 116 -0.59 5.49 9.90
C PHE A 116 -0.76 4.04 9.41
N GLY A 117 0.25 3.18 9.60
CA GLY A 117 0.12 1.74 9.37
C GLY A 117 0.01 1.33 7.89
N SER A 118 1.04 1.62 7.09
CA SER A 118 1.15 1.06 5.72
C SER A 118 1.00 -0.47 5.71
N ILE A 119 0.27 -1.01 4.73
CA ILE A 119 -0.05 -2.44 4.66
C ILE A 119 1.01 -3.19 3.86
N ASN A 120 1.44 -2.64 2.72
CA ASN A 120 2.45 -3.25 1.86
C ASN A 120 3.22 -2.23 1.02
N GLY A 121 4.11 -2.70 0.15
CA GLY A 121 4.94 -1.84 -0.70
C GLY A 121 4.16 -0.92 -1.65
N ILE A 122 2.96 -1.32 -2.06
CA ILE A 122 2.05 -0.58 -2.96
C ILE A 122 1.02 0.21 -2.12
N PHE A 123 0.37 -0.44 -1.16
CA PHE A 123 -0.55 0.11 -0.16
C PHE A 123 0.25 0.75 0.99
N ASN A 124 0.97 1.82 0.64
CA ASN A 124 1.90 2.50 1.53
C ASN A 124 1.52 3.94 1.86
N LEU A 125 0.27 4.34 1.63
CA LEU A 125 -0.38 5.59 2.07
C LEU A 125 0.15 6.89 1.46
N PHE A 126 1.46 6.98 1.18
CA PHE A 126 2.12 8.26 1.01
C PHE A 126 3.24 8.21 -0.02
N HIS A 127 3.16 9.12 -0.99
CA HIS A 127 4.23 9.44 -1.93
C HIS A 127 4.74 10.87 -1.68
N ALA A 128 6.02 11.10 -1.99
CA ALA A 128 6.64 12.41 -1.94
C ALA A 128 7.76 12.44 -2.98
N ALA A 129 7.87 13.57 -3.69
CA ALA A 129 8.91 13.83 -4.67
C ALA A 129 10.30 13.81 -4.01
N ASP A 130 11.27 13.20 -4.68
CA ASP A 130 12.58 12.88 -4.07
C ASP A 130 13.54 14.08 -3.98
N CYS A 131 13.32 15.11 -4.78
CA CYS A 131 14.16 16.31 -4.82
C CYS A 131 13.42 17.53 -5.37
N THR A 132 14.09 18.68 -5.39
CA THR A 132 13.53 19.95 -5.88
C THR A 132 13.07 19.88 -7.34
N SER A 133 13.87 19.27 -8.22
CA SER A 133 13.50 19.13 -9.65
C SER A 133 12.31 18.19 -9.84
N ALA A 134 12.27 17.07 -9.10
CA ALA A 134 11.12 16.18 -9.07
C ALA A 134 9.87 16.88 -8.53
N THR A 135 10.00 17.69 -7.48
CA THR A 135 8.89 18.47 -6.92
C THR A 135 8.28 19.40 -7.96
N LYS A 136 9.12 20.13 -8.72
CA LYS A 136 8.65 21.00 -9.80
C LYS A 136 7.95 20.21 -10.91
N ARG A 137 8.56 19.12 -11.38
CA ARG A 137 8.01 18.26 -12.44
C ARG A 137 6.67 17.64 -12.02
N GLU A 138 6.64 17.00 -10.86
CA GLU A 138 5.46 16.28 -10.37
C GLU A 138 4.32 17.25 -10.01
N ALA A 139 4.60 18.40 -9.40
CA ALA A 139 3.57 19.41 -9.15
C ALA A 139 2.91 19.88 -10.45
N ALA A 140 3.70 20.09 -11.53
CA ALA A 140 3.18 20.50 -12.83
C ALA A 140 2.31 19.44 -13.53
N LEU A 141 2.36 18.17 -13.10
CA LEU A 141 1.44 17.13 -13.60
C LEU A 141 0.02 17.29 -13.05
N PHE A 142 -0.15 17.92 -11.88
CA PHE A 142 -1.44 17.95 -11.16
C PHE A 142 -1.98 19.36 -10.92
N PHE A 143 -1.11 20.38 -10.95
CA PHE A 143 -1.45 21.78 -10.79
C PHE A 143 -1.10 22.55 -12.07
N THR A 144 -2.08 23.31 -12.56
CA THR A 144 -1.93 24.25 -13.66
C THR A 144 -0.96 25.38 -13.29
N THR A 145 -0.39 26.04 -14.30
CA THR A 145 0.49 27.20 -14.09
C THR A 145 -0.24 28.29 -13.30
N GLU A 146 -1.52 28.55 -13.61
CA GLU A 146 -2.35 29.55 -12.95
C GLU A 146 -2.66 29.19 -11.49
N GLU A 147 -2.83 27.90 -11.17
CA GLU A 147 -2.98 27.44 -9.78
C GLU A 147 -1.69 27.70 -9.00
N LEU A 148 -0.53 27.40 -9.58
CA LEU A 148 0.76 27.64 -8.94
C LEU A 148 1.03 29.14 -8.77
N GLU A 149 0.86 29.96 -9.81
CA GLU A 149 1.09 31.40 -9.74
C GLU A 149 0.25 32.07 -8.64
N ARG A 150 -1.03 31.70 -8.48
CA ARG A 150 -1.90 32.22 -7.41
C ARG A 150 -1.33 32.00 -6.01
N LEU A 151 -0.62 30.89 -5.76
CA LEU A 151 -0.01 30.60 -4.46
C LEU A 151 1.10 31.57 -4.07
N THR A 152 1.68 32.28 -5.04
CA THR A 152 2.70 33.30 -4.75
C THR A 152 2.10 34.60 -4.19
N TYR A 153 0.81 34.84 -4.43
CA TYR A 153 0.12 36.05 -4.03
C TYR A 153 -0.78 35.83 -2.80
N GLN A 154 -1.40 34.66 -2.65
CA GLN A 154 -2.30 34.33 -1.54
C GLN A 154 -2.24 32.83 -1.16
N GLY A 155 -2.41 32.50 0.12
CA GLY A 155 -2.69 31.11 0.51
C GLY A 155 -4.09 30.72 0.02
N THR A 156 -4.24 29.57 -0.65
CA THR A 156 -5.54 29.17 -1.21
C THR A 156 -6.29 28.29 -0.21
N PRO A 157 -7.56 28.61 0.14
CA PRO A 157 -8.40 27.71 0.93
C PRO A 157 -8.56 26.37 0.22
N TYR A 158 -8.52 25.28 0.98
CA TYR A 158 -8.74 23.93 0.45
C TYR A 158 -9.83 23.22 1.26
N PHE A 159 -10.54 22.30 0.59
CA PHE A 159 -11.65 21.55 1.18
C PHE A 159 -11.35 20.05 1.14
N LEU A 160 -11.59 19.37 2.26
CA LEU A 160 -11.51 17.91 2.36
C LEU A 160 -12.91 17.33 2.29
N LYS A 161 -13.07 16.21 1.57
CA LYS A 161 -14.34 15.51 1.47
C LYS A 161 -14.62 14.77 2.78
N GLN A 162 -15.88 14.77 3.24
CA GLN A 162 -16.33 13.84 4.29
C GLN A 162 -16.74 12.53 3.62
N LYS A 163 -16.21 11.37 4.05
CA LYS A 163 -16.72 10.06 3.62
C LYS A 163 -16.68 9.04 4.78
N GLU A 164 -17.27 7.86 4.54
CA GLU A 164 -17.39 6.77 5.52
C GLU A 164 -16.09 6.01 5.73
N LYS A 165 -15.73 5.75 6.98
CA LYS A 165 -14.50 5.03 7.33
C LYS A 165 -14.54 3.59 6.83
N HIS A 166 -13.66 3.28 5.89
CA HIS A 166 -13.38 1.91 5.46
C HIS A 166 -12.25 1.29 6.29
N ASN A 167 -12.19 -0.05 6.33
CA ASN A 167 -11.10 -0.80 6.94
C ASN A 167 -10.51 -1.78 5.92
N LEU A 168 -9.18 -1.91 5.91
CA LEU A 168 -8.45 -2.89 5.10
C LEU A 168 -7.44 -3.61 5.98
N ASP A 169 -7.72 -4.87 6.31
CA ASP A 169 -6.78 -5.76 6.98
C ASP A 169 -6.50 -6.97 6.09
N PHE A 170 -5.30 -6.97 5.49
CA PHE A 170 -4.87 -8.05 4.62
C PHE A 170 -4.81 -9.41 5.33
N ILE A 171 -4.43 -9.44 6.61
CA ILE A 171 -4.29 -10.70 7.35
C ILE A 171 -5.66 -11.31 7.64
N GLU A 172 -6.60 -10.48 8.11
CA GLU A 172 -7.98 -10.92 8.31
C GLU A 172 -8.59 -11.45 7.01
N MET A 173 -8.45 -10.68 5.92
CA MET A 173 -8.91 -11.10 4.60
C MET A 173 -8.27 -12.42 4.16
N TYR A 174 -6.96 -12.57 4.31
CA TYR A 174 -6.25 -13.78 3.91
C TYR A 174 -6.73 -15.02 4.69
N PHE A 175 -6.89 -14.91 6.02
CA PHE A 175 -7.37 -16.03 6.83
C PHE A 175 -8.83 -16.38 6.54
N ARG A 176 -9.68 -15.38 6.33
CA ARG A 176 -11.07 -15.59 5.87
C ARG A 176 -11.11 -16.39 4.57
N ILE A 177 -10.35 -15.98 3.56
CA ILE A 177 -10.25 -16.70 2.27
C ILE A 177 -9.70 -18.12 2.48
N LYS A 178 -8.66 -18.28 3.30
CA LYS A 178 -8.05 -19.59 3.60
C LYS A 178 -9.07 -20.52 4.25
N GLN A 179 -9.81 -20.06 5.25
CA GLN A 179 -10.83 -20.85 5.95
C GLN A 179 -11.95 -21.27 5.00
N GLN A 180 -12.40 -20.38 4.10
CA GLN A 180 -13.38 -20.71 3.06
C GLN A 180 -12.84 -21.77 2.10
N CYS A 181 -11.59 -21.64 1.64
CA CYS A 181 -10.94 -22.65 0.79
C CYS A 181 -10.82 -24.01 1.51
N ILE A 182 -10.48 -24.01 2.80
CA ILE A 182 -10.48 -25.24 3.61
C ILE A 182 -11.88 -25.82 3.66
N GLN A 183 -12.91 -25.03 3.94
CA GLN A 183 -14.28 -25.50 4.09
C GLN A 183 -14.79 -26.23 2.83
N ILE A 184 -14.49 -25.73 1.64
CA ILE A 184 -14.91 -26.34 0.36
C ILE A 184 -13.99 -27.48 -0.12
N SER A 185 -12.79 -27.60 0.44
CA SER A 185 -11.82 -28.62 0.04
C SER A 185 -12.35 -30.05 0.19
N SER A 186 -12.08 -30.89 -0.80
CA SER A 186 -12.40 -32.33 -0.78
C SER A 186 -11.34 -33.18 -0.07
N MET A 187 -10.42 -32.59 0.68
CA MET A 187 -9.39 -33.31 1.43
C MET A 187 -9.97 -34.24 2.50
N ASN A 188 -9.17 -35.21 2.94
CA ASN A 188 -9.56 -36.16 3.98
C ASN A 188 -10.11 -35.44 5.24
N PRO A 189 -11.26 -35.84 5.81
CA PRO A 189 -11.88 -35.13 6.93
C PRO A 189 -11.00 -34.97 8.18
N GLY A 190 -10.19 -35.98 8.51
CA GLY A 190 -9.26 -35.92 9.64
C GLY A 190 -8.15 -34.90 9.40
N VAL A 191 -7.59 -34.89 8.18
CA VAL A 191 -6.60 -33.90 7.75
C VAL A 191 -7.21 -32.49 7.75
N LYS A 192 -8.41 -32.34 7.20
CA LYS A 192 -9.19 -31.10 7.15
C LYS A 192 -9.37 -30.49 8.55
N LYS A 193 -9.76 -31.31 9.52
CA LYS A 193 -9.94 -30.88 10.91
C LYS A 193 -8.63 -30.38 11.54
N ARG A 194 -7.51 -31.09 11.34
CA ARG A 194 -6.19 -30.67 11.84
C ARG A 194 -5.71 -29.39 11.17
N TYR A 195 -5.86 -29.29 9.85
CA TYR A 195 -5.41 -28.15 9.08
C TYR A 195 -6.23 -26.89 9.41
N LYS A 196 -7.56 -27.01 9.52
CA LYS A 196 -8.41 -25.92 10.00
C LYS A 196 -7.97 -25.45 11.38
N LYS A 197 -7.73 -26.36 12.33
CA LYS A 197 -7.26 -26.01 13.68
C LYS A 197 -5.94 -25.21 13.63
N PHE A 198 -4.98 -25.64 12.83
CA PHE A 198 -3.72 -24.90 12.65
C PHE A 198 -3.96 -23.48 12.10
N ILE A 199 -4.81 -23.35 11.08
CA ILE A 199 -5.12 -22.04 10.49
C ILE A 199 -5.87 -21.12 11.46
N ASP A 200 -6.84 -21.64 12.22
CA ASP A 200 -7.55 -20.88 13.24
C ASP A 200 -6.60 -20.41 14.36
N GLU A 201 -5.69 -21.28 14.82
CA GLU A 201 -4.67 -20.91 15.81
C GLU A 201 -3.73 -19.82 15.30
N LYS A 202 -3.29 -19.90 14.04
CA LYS A 202 -2.46 -18.87 13.42
C LYS A 202 -3.23 -17.55 13.27
N HIS A 203 -4.48 -17.60 12.85
CA HIS A 203 -5.32 -16.41 12.76
C HIS A 203 -5.44 -15.69 14.11
N ILE A 204 -5.68 -16.43 15.20
CA ILE A 204 -5.70 -15.88 16.57
C ILE A 204 -4.33 -15.28 16.94
N GLN A 205 -3.22 -15.98 16.66
CA GLN A 205 -1.87 -15.47 16.90
C GLN A 205 -1.59 -14.17 16.15
N SER A 206 -2.21 -13.97 14.97
CA SER A 206 -1.99 -12.78 14.16
C SER A 206 -2.50 -11.49 14.79
N ILE A 207 -3.46 -11.58 15.73
CA ILE A 207 -4.06 -10.43 16.42
C ILE A 207 -3.02 -9.69 17.27
N SER A 208 -2.04 -10.40 17.83
CA SER A 208 -0.97 -9.81 18.65
C SER A 208 0.22 -9.31 17.83
N VAL A 209 0.20 -9.48 16.51
CA VAL A 209 1.29 -9.05 15.62
C VAL A 209 1.09 -7.59 15.25
N SER A 210 2.12 -6.78 15.46
CA SER A 210 2.10 -5.37 15.05
C SER A 210 1.85 -5.24 13.54
N ASN A 211 1.10 -4.20 13.14
CA ASN A 211 0.73 -4.00 11.73
C ASN A 211 1.94 -4.01 10.79
N SER A 212 3.06 -3.41 11.19
CA SER A 212 4.30 -3.39 10.39
C SER A 212 4.94 -4.77 10.22
N MET A 213 4.68 -5.72 11.12
CA MET A 213 5.27 -7.07 11.09
C MET A 213 4.35 -8.14 10.47
N LYS A 214 3.08 -7.81 10.22
CA LYS A 214 2.06 -8.74 9.71
C LYS A 214 2.49 -9.50 8.45
N GLN A 215 3.15 -8.84 7.49
CA GLN A 215 3.64 -9.53 6.29
C GLN A 215 4.74 -10.56 6.55
N ILE A 216 5.73 -10.19 7.37
CA ILE A 216 6.82 -11.10 7.74
C ILE A 216 6.24 -12.29 8.49
N TRP A 217 5.31 -12.02 9.40
CA TRP A 217 4.64 -13.05 10.17
C TRP A 217 3.81 -13.98 9.28
N LEU A 218 3.08 -13.46 8.29
CA LEU A 218 2.35 -14.29 7.33
C LEU A 218 3.30 -15.15 6.50
N TYR A 219 4.41 -14.58 6.04
CA TYR A 219 5.41 -15.32 5.28
C TYR A 219 5.99 -16.49 6.10
N LYS A 220 6.31 -16.27 7.38
CA LYS A 220 6.74 -17.36 8.28
C LYS A 220 5.64 -18.41 8.48
N THR A 221 4.40 -17.96 8.64
CA THR A 221 3.23 -18.86 8.76
C THR A 221 3.06 -19.73 7.52
N LEU A 222 3.20 -19.15 6.32
CA LEU A 222 3.21 -19.88 5.05
C LEU A 222 4.34 -20.91 4.96
N GLN A 223 5.52 -20.59 5.49
CA GLN A 223 6.64 -21.53 5.54
C GLN A 223 6.32 -22.73 6.44
N GLU A 224 5.83 -22.49 7.65
CA GLU A 224 5.40 -23.54 8.59
C GLU A 224 4.26 -24.38 8.00
N GLU A 225 3.25 -23.72 7.45
CA GLU A 225 2.10 -24.33 6.79
C GLU A 225 2.54 -25.27 5.67
N TYR A 226 3.45 -24.81 4.80
CA TYR A 226 3.99 -25.61 3.72
C TYR A 226 4.72 -26.85 4.25
N GLN A 227 5.53 -26.74 5.31
CA GLN A 227 6.23 -27.91 5.86
C GLN A 227 5.27 -28.96 6.42
N MET A 228 4.20 -28.51 7.09
CA MET A 228 3.26 -29.41 7.76
C MET A 228 2.25 -30.03 6.81
N PHE A 229 1.71 -29.26 5.86
CA PHE A 229 0.52 -29.65 5.11
C PHE A 229 0.73 -29.80 3.60
N TYR A 230 1.90 -29.51 3.03
CA TYR A 230 2.11 -29.54 1.57
C TYR A 230 1.65 -30.84 0.91
N LYS A 231 1.94 -32.01 1.51
CA LYS A 231 1.54 -33.31 0.94
C LYS A 231 0.02 -33.48 0.85
N ASP A 232 -0.70 -32.85 1.78
CA ASP A 232 -2.15 -32.89 1.88
C ASP A 232 -2.81 -31.87 0.95
N ILE A 233 -2.25 -30.65 0.86
CA ILE A 233 -2.82 -29.57 0.05
C ILE A 233 -2.43 -29.64 -1.42
N ARG A 234 -1.34 -30.31 -1.82
CA ARG A 234 -0.81 -30.30 -3.20
C ARG A 234 -1.78 -30.71 -4.31
N LYS A 235 -2.86 -31.43 -3.97
CA LYS A 235 -3.91 -31.84 -4.91
C LYS A 235 -5.07 -30.84 -4.98
N ASP A 236 -5.17 -29.94 -4.01
CA ASP A 236 -6.19 -28.89 -3.94
C ASP A 236 -5.68 -27.63 -4.62
N LYS A 237 -6.27 -27.29 -5.77
CA LYS A 237 -5.80 -26.18 -6.62
C LYS A 237 -5.91 -24.83 -5.92
N LEU A 238 -7.02 -24.57 -5.23
CA LEU A 238 -7.26 -23.28 -4.57
C LEU A 238 -6.32 -23.10 -3.39
N LEU A 239 -6.22 -24.11 -2.52
CA LEU A 239 -5.31 -24.06 -1.38
C LEU A 239 -3.85 -23.95 -1.82
N MET A 240 -3.42 -24.67 -2.85
CA MET A 240 -2.06 -24.51 -3.37
C MET A 240 -1.79 -23.11 -3.89
N SER A 241 -2.74 -22.53 -4.63
CA SER A 241 -2.59 -21.20 -5.21
C SER A 241 -2.34 -20.12 -4.14
N ILE A 242 -2.90 -20.29 -2.94
CA ILE A 242 -2.76 -19.32 -1.84
C ILE A 242 -1.78 -19.75 -0.74
N THR A 243 -1.12 -20.91 -0.87
CA THR A 243 -0.18 -21.44 0.14
C THR A 243 1.24 -21.57 -0.39
N ASP A 244 1.42 -21.76 -1.69
CA ASP A 244 2.74 -21.97 -2.28
C ASP A 244 3.52 -20.65 -2.42
N TYR A 245 4.02 -20.16 -1.28
CA TYR A 245 4.75 -18.91 -1.16
C TYR A 245 5.99 -18.83 -2.06
N LYS A 246 6.51 -19.98 -2.53
CA LYS A 246 7.65 -20.05 -3.45
C LYS A 246 7.26 -19.64 -4.88
N HIS A 247 5.98 -19.74 -5.22
CA HIS A 247 5.48 -19.58 -6.58
C HIS A 247 4.38 -18.52 -6.73
N PHE A 248 4.18 -17.66 -5.73
CA PHE A 248 3.19 -16.56 -5.82
C PHE A 248 3.36 -15.66 -7.05
N LYS A 249 4.59 -15.45 -7.53
CA LYS A 249 4.86 -14.69 -8.76
C LYS A 249 4.34 -15.34 -10.05
N ARG A 250 4.03 -16.64 -10.01
CA ARG A 250 3.51 -17.42 -11.13
C ARG A 250 1.99 -17.54 -11.10
N ILE A 251 1.33 -17.03 -10.05
CA ILE A 251 -0.13 -17.03 -9.97
C ILE A 251 -0.67 -16.13 -11.08
N LYS A 252 -1.60 -16.70 -11.85
CA LYS A 252 -2.46 -15.92 -12.74
C LYS A 252 -3.65 -15.41 -11.94
N PHE A 253 -3.51 -14.23 -11.35
CA PHE A 253 -4.49 -13.71 -10.40
C PHE A 253 -5.90 -13.57 -10.98
N ASP A 254 -6.04 -13.21 -12.26
CA ASP A 254 -7.35 -13.11 -12.90
C ASP A 254 -8.05 -14.48 -13.00
N GLU A 255 -7.30 -15.56 -13.26
CA GLU A 255 -7.84 -16.92 -13.22
C GLU A 255 -8.21 -17.31 -11.78
N LEU A 256 -7.33 -17.04 -10.81
CA LEU A 256 -7.58 -17.33 -9.39
C LEU A 256 -8.84 -16.61 -8.87
N PHE A 257 -9.03 -15.33 -9.21
CA PHE A 257 -10.20 -14.58 -8.76
C PHE A 257 -11.48 -15.04 -9.45
N ARG A 258 -11.43 -15.47 -10.72
CA ARG A 258 -12.58 -16.14 -11.34
C ARG A 258 -12.93 -17.43 -10.60
N GLU A 259 -11.95 -18.23 -10.22
CA GLU A 259 -12.18 -19.45 -9.43
C GLU A 259 -12.78 -19.14 -8.05
N PHE A 260 -12.29 -18.11 -7.36
CA PHE A 260 -12.88 -17.64 -6.09
C PHE A 260 -14.38 -17.35 -6.22
N VAL A 261 -14.79 -16.66 -7.28
CA VAL A 261 -16.22 -16.37 -7.54
C VAL A 261 -17.01 -17.66 -7.73
N THR A 262 -16.49 -18.67 -8.44
CA THR A 262 -17.20 -19.95 -8.62
C THR A 262 -17.48 -20.69 -7.32
N VAL A 263 -16.70 -20.41 -6.27
CA VAL A 263 -16.86 -21.02 -4.94
C VAL A 263 -17.37 -20.03 -3.90
N SER A 264 -18.02 -18.94 -4.34
CA SER A 264 -18.63 -17.90 -3.49
C SER A 264 -17.65 -17.15 -2.57
N ILE A 265 -16.38 -17.09 -2.93
CA ILE A 265 -15.38 -16.23 -2.30
C ILE A 265 -15.36 -14.91 -3.09
N ASN A 266 -16.07 -13.91 -2.60
CA ASN A 266 -16.16 -12.60 -3.26
C ASN A 266 -15.21 -11.60 -2.59
N LEU A 267 -14.45 -10.88 -3.41
CA LEU A 267 -13.56 -9.79 -2.99
C LEU A 267 -13.99 -8.50 -3.69
N THR A 268 -13.98 -7.40 -2.96
CA THR A 268 -14.10 -6.06 -3.54
C THR A 268 -12.88 -5.74 -4.40
N ARG A 269 -12.97 -4.71 -5.26
CA ARG A 269 -11.81 -4.25 -6.06
C ARG A 269 -10.59 -3.91 -5.19
N TRP A 270 -10.81 -3.33 -4.00
CA TRP A 270 -9.76 -3.03 -3.02
C TRP A 270 -9.13 -4.29 -2.45
N GLU A 271 -9.95 -5.26 -2.03
CA GLU A 271 -9.49 -6.55 -1.52
C GLU A 271 -8.73 -7.36 -2.59
N THR A 272 -9.23 -7.38 -3.83
CA THR A 272 -8.56 -8.03 -4.97
C THR A 272 -7.15 -7.47 -5.20
N CYS A 273 -7.02 -6.15 -5.31
CA CYS A 273 -5.71 -5.52 -5.52
C CYS A 273 -4.79 -5.71 -4.30
N LEU A 274 -5.33 -5.59 -3.09
CA LEU A 274 -4.58 -5.79 -1.85
C LEU A 274 -4.08 -7.24 -1.72
N PHE A 275 -4.92 -8.22 -2.07
CA PHE A 275 -4.56 -9.63 -2.04
C PHE A 275 -3.43 -9.92 -3.04
N LYS A 276 -3.61 -9.50 -4.30
CA LYS A 276 -2.62 -9.66 -5.38
C LYS A 276 -1.28 -9.05 -5.00
N THR A 277 -1.26 -7.78 -4.63
CA THR A 277 -0.03 -7.05 -4.29
C THR A 277 0.66 -7.65 -3.07
N SER A 278 -0.09 -8.04 -2.03
CA SER A 278 0.50 -8.61 -0.82
C SER A 278 1.13 -9.99 -1.06
N LEU A 279 0.49 -10.87 -1.86
CA LEU A 279 1.09 -12.16 -2.21
C LEU A 279 2.31 -12.01 -3.13
N LEU A 280 2.26 -11.12 -4.13
CA LEU A 280 3.41 -10.88 -5.03
C LEU A 280 4.65 -10.33 -4.30
N LEU A 281 4.41 -9.62 -3.21
CA LEU A 281 5.44 -9.01 -2.38
C LEU A 281 5.87 -9.91 -1.21
N ALA A 282 5.06 -10.91 -0.84
CA ALA A 282 5.44 -11.93 0.12
C ALA A 282 6.73 -12.63 -0.35
N GLY A 283 7.75 -12.67 0.51
CA GLY A 283 9.04 -13.31 0.22
C GLY A 283 10.05 -12.50 -0.58
N LYS A 284 9.70 -11.35 -1.19
CA LYS A 284 10.72 -10.41 -1.74
C LYS A 284 11.53 -9.69 -0.65
N PHE A 285 11.11 -9.85 0.61
CA PHE A 285 11.54 -9.07 1.75
C PHE A 285 12.36 -9.86 2.78
N SER A 286 12.64 -11.14 2.51
CA SER A 286 13.48 -12.01 3.34
C SER A 286 14.98 -11.95 3.02
N LYS A 287 15.40 -11.21 1.98
CA LYS A 287 16.81 -10.84 1.81
C LYS A 287 17.07 -9.49 2.50
N PRO A 288 18.15 -9.39 3.31
CA PRO A 288 18.53 -8.19 4.06
C PRO A 288 18.41 -6.90 3.25
#